data_AF-A0A8T7EFA2-F1
#
_entry.id   AF-A0A8T7EFA2-F1
#
_cell.length_a   1.000
_cell.length_b   1.000
_cell.length_c   1.000
_cell.angle_alpha   90.00
_cell.angle_beta   90.00
_cell.angle_gamma   90.00
#
_symmetry.space_group_name_H-M   'P 1'
#
loop_
_entity.id
_entity.type
_entity.pdbx_description
1 polymer ?
#
loop_
_entity_poly.entity_id
_entity_poly.type
_entity_poly.pdbx_seq_one_letter_code
_entity_poly.pdbx_strand_id
1 'polypeptide(L)'
;MAGKKKKLSRREQKRRKQQQKNQIRRRTRWEEPETPGVNWQLMEDLRPFLRRPDLEKGLTAVMELAADSDELVHEPELRSLFFLPTTAFMLFVAAMEENGLTADDYFALPEEARSEKSFEIVEHILPELLTDEFQETLLKRAETARARFRDSGNEQKLWQTSAVQLILEMKRDEKAKFYPGLIYTIAAKSIEAGPLLIVPDEEDEEPFDEEAAQQRIDNVPGLRHYLDNIMKMAQQNFIHNMLDGELMFQLFTDAEIEEAAELLEQGSGDSHDGAGDFLNRILTEPRRAEMVARLDVVLADLPEYLQGIRPFLEDIQTDLPELEPQTPSWAALIAALIGEINSYEPD
;
A
#
# COMPACT_ATOMS: atom_id res chain seq x y z
N MET A 1 -47.85 12.25 -62.60
CA MET A 1 -46.54 12.13 -63.28
C MET A 1 -45.46 11.86 -62.24
N ALA A 2 -44.91 10.65 -62.18
CA ALA A 2 -43.86 10.30 -61.23
C ALA A 2 -42.49 10.70 -61.79
N GLY A 3 -41.83 11.68 -61.15
CA GLY A 3 -40.51 12.17 -61.56
C GLY A 3 -39.44 11.09 -61.42
N LYS A 4 -38.81 10.70 -62.54
CA LYS A 4 -37.67 9.78 -62.56
C LYS A 4 -36.49 10.39 -61.78
N LYS A 5 -36.19 9.86 -60.59
CA LYS A 5 -34.96 10.19 -59.84
C LYS A 5 -33.73 9.75 -60.64
N LYS A 6 -32.91 10.72 -61.08
CA LYS A 6 -31.60 10.45 -61.71
C LYS A 6 -30.73 9.61 -60.77
N LYS A 7 -30.34 8.40 -61.19
CA LYS A 7 -29.37 7.56 -60.48
C LYS A 7 -28.02 8.28 -60.46
N LEU A 8 -27.55 8.64 -59.26
CA LEU A 8 -26.22 9.20 -59.02
C LEU A 8 -25.14 8.26 -59.56
N SER A 9 -24.10 8.84 -60.17
CA SER A 9 -22.96 8.11 -60.70
C SER A 9 -22.20 7.37 -59.58
N ARG A 10 -21.61 6.20 -59.88
CA ARG A 10 -20.78 5.43 -58.93
C ARG A 10 -19.67 6.29 -58.27
N ARG A 11 -19.14 7.28 -59.00
CA ARG A 11 -18.14 8.25 -58.45
C ARG A 11 -18.76 9.20 -57.43
N GLU A 12 -19.97 9.70 -57.66
CA GLU A 12 -20.67 10.59 -56.72
C GLU A 12 -21.11 9.84 -55.45
N GLN A 13 -21.54 8.58 -55.58
CA GLN A 13 -21.83 7.73 -54.42
C GLN A 13 -20.59 7.48 -53.56
N LYS A 14 -19.42 7.21 -54.16
CA LYS A 14 -18.15 7.08 -53.42
C LYS A 14 -17.77 8.38 -52.72
N ARG A 15 -17.88 9.51 -53.41
CA ARG A 15 -17.56 10.83 -52.84
C ARG A 15 -18.49 11.22 -51.69
N ARG A 16 -19.79 10.90 -51.79
CA ARG A 16 -20.75 11.06 -50.67
C ARG A 16 -20.45 10.14 -49.50
N LYS A 17 -20.12 8.86 -49.74
CA LYS A 17 -19.70 7.94 -48.66
C LYS A 17 -18.42 8.42 -47.97
N GLN A 18 -17.46 8.95 -48.71
CA GLN A 18 -16.22 9.52 -48.16
C GLN A 18 -16.50 10.79 -47.35
N GLN A 19 -17.35 11.69 -47.85
CA GLN A 19 -17.77 12.90 -47.13
C GLN A 19 -18.58 12.57 -45.87
N GLN A 20 -19.47 11.58 -45.91
CA GLN A 20 -20.17 11.08 -44.73
C GLN A 20 -19.20 10.44 -43.74
N LYS A 21 -18.26 9.59 -44.18
CA LYS A 21 -17.20 9.05 -43.30
C LYS A 21 -16.37 10.15 -42.66
N ASN A 22 -16.02 11.20 -43.40
CA ASN A 22 -15.24 12.32 -42.88
C ASN A 22 -16.08 13.23 -41.96
N GLN A 23 -17.37 13.44 -42.23
CA GLN A 23 -18.28 14.17 -41.35
C GLN A 23 -18.57 13.39 -40.06
N ILE A 24 -18.73 12.06 -40.14
CA ILE A 24 -18.82 11.19 -38.97
C ILE A 24 -17.50 11.28 -38.20
N ARG A 25 -16.34 11.07 -38.83
CA ARG A 25 -15.03 11.22 -38.16
C ARG A 25 -14.81 12.59 -37.53
N ARG A 26 -15.31 13.69 -38.13
CA ARG A 26 -15.25 15.04 -37.57
C ARG A 26 -16.24 15.25 -36.41
N ARG A 27 -17.48 14.76 -36.51
CA ARG A 27 -18.44 14.76 -35.38
C ARG A 27 -18.03 13.81 -34.24
N THR A 28 -17.25 12.79 -34.57
CA THR A 28 -16.71 11.78 -33.66
C THR A 28 -15.27 12.13 -33.23
N ARG A 29 -14.71 13.29 -33.60
CA ARG A 29 -13.46 13.78 -33.01
C ARG A 29 -13.87 14.61 -31.80
N TRP A 30 -13.61 14.05 -30.62
CA TRP A 30 -13.66 14.83 -29.40
C TRP A 30 -12.37 15.64 -29.44
N GLU A 31 -12.49 16.97 -29.47
CA GLU A 31 -11.33 17.85 -29.39
C GLU A 31 -11.01 18.01 -27.92
N GLU A 32 -9.74 17.78 -27.57
CA GLU A 32 -9.23 17.97 -26.21
C GLU A 32 -9.56 19.40 -25.76
N PRO A 33 -10.40 19.59 -24.73
CA PRO A 33 -10.66 20.92 -24.22
C PRO A 33 -9.37 21.43 -23.60
N GLU A 34 -8.96 22.64 -23.96
CA GLU A 34 -7.77 23.32 -23.42
C GLU A 34 -7.91 23.70 -21.93
N THR A 35 -8.85 23.10 -21.20
CA THR A 35 -9.04 23.30 -19.75
C THR A 35 -7.92 22.61 -18.98
N PRO A 36 -7.06 23.35 -18.26
CA PRO A 36 -6.03 22.78 -17.41
C PRO A 36 -6.69 21.97 -16.27
N GLY A 37 -6.25 20.72 -16.07
CA GLY A 37 -6.63 19.90 -14.92
C GLY A 37 -7.66 18.79 -15.18
N VAL A 38 -8.13 18.59 -16.41
CA VAL A 38 -8.94 17.41 -16.77
C VAL A 38 -8.07 16.41 -17.53
N ASN A 39 -7.85 15.22 -16.96
CA ASN A 39 -7.07 14.16 -17.59
C ASN A 39 -7.80 13.66 -18.86
N TRP A 40 -7.37 14.11 -20.04
CA TRP A 40 -8.02 13.80 -21.31
C TRP A 40 -8.14 12.30 -21.57
N GLN A 41 -7.14 11.52 -21.15
CA GLN A 41 -7.16 10.08 -21.33
C GLN A 41 -8.29 9.41 -20.53
N LEU A 42 -8.56 9.87 -19.30
CA LEU A 42 -9.68 9.36 -18.50
C LEU A 42 -11.01 9.60 -19.21
N MET A 43 -11.15 10.77 -19.80
CA MET A 43 -12.38 11.14 -20.49
C MET A 43 -12.53 10.40 -21.83
N GLU A 44 -11.44 10.03 -22.50
CA GLU A 44 -11.45 9.13 -23.65
C GLU A 44 -11.85 7.70 -23.26
N ASP A 45 -11.34 7.17 -22.15
CA ASP A 45 -11.72 5.85 -21.65
C ASP A 45 -13.21 5.79 -21.27
N LEU A 46 -13.73 6.85 -20.64
CA LEU A 46 -15.14 6.97 -20.23
C LEU A 46 -16.08 7.49 -21.33
N ARG A 47 -15.57 7.72 -22.52
CA ARG A 47 -16.31 8.26 -23.66
C ARG A 47 -17.63 7.54 -23.99
N PRO A 48 -17.77 6.20 -23.87
CA PRO A 48 -19.04 5.52 -24.10
C PRO A 48 -20.19 6.04 -23.22
N PHE A 49 -19.87 6.51 -22.02
CA PHE A 49 -20.84 6.98 -21.01
C PHE A 49 -21.09 8.49 -21.12
N LEU A 50 -20.04 9.26 -21.42
CA LEU A 50 -20.09 10.72 -21.50
C LEU A 50 -20.69 11.27 -22.81
N ARG A 51 -20.90 10.41 -23.82
CA ARG A 51 -21.49 10.79 -25.12
C ARG A 51 -23.00 10.94 -25.13
N ARG A 52 -23.67 10.73 -24.00
CA ARG A 52 -25.12 10.87 -23.93
C ARG A 52 -25.48 12.36 -24.12
N PRO A 53 -26.55 12.70 -24.86
CA PRO A 53 -26.99 14.08 -25.06
C PRO A 53 -27.42 14.78 -23.76
N ASP A 54 -27.38 14.05 -22.65
CA ASP A 54 -27.76 14.42 -21.31
C ASP A 54 -26.55 14.14 -20.41
N LEU A 55 -25.82 15.21 -20.06
CA LEU A 55 -24.59 15.16 -19.28
C LEU A 55 -24.85 14.58 -17.88
N GLU A 56 -26.01 14.87 -17.28
CA GLU A 56 -26.40 14.35 -15.98
C GLU A 56 -26.47 12.81 -16.02
N LYS A 57 -27.12 12.25 -17.05
CA LYS A 57 -27.16 10.78 -17.26
C LYS A 57 -25.79 10.16 -17.56
N GLY A 58 -24.86 10.95 -18.12
CA GLY A 58 -23.48 10.52 -18.31
C GLY A 58 -22.74 10.42 -16.98
N LEU A 59 -22.87 11.44 -16.13
CA LEU A 59 -22.25 11.47 -14.80
C LEU A 59 -22.84 10.39 -13.88
N THR A 60 -24.16 10.21 -13.86
CA THR A 60 -24.79 9.11 -13.10
C THR A 60 -24.22 7.75 -13.48
N ALA A 61 -24.06 7.48 -14.78
CA ALA A 61 -23.48 6.22 -15.23
C ALA A 61 -22.01 6.04 -14.81
N VAL A 62 -21.24 7.14 -14.71
CA VAL A 62 -19.88 7.09 -14.18
C VAL A 62 -19.89 6.83 -12.67
N MET A 63 -20.81 7.43 -11.92
CA MET A 63 -20.98 7.14 -10.49
C MET A 63 -21.39 5.68 -10.25
N GLU A 64 -22.30 5.13 -11.05
CA GLU A 64 -22.67 3.71 -10.99
C GLU A 64 -21.46 2.80 -11.26
N LEU A 65 -20.66 3.08 -12.29
CA LEU A 65 -19.43 2.32 -12.56
C LEU A 65 -18.42 2.39 -11.41
N ALA A 66 -18.32 3.53 -10.75
CA ALA A 66 -17.46 3.68 -9.59
C ALA A 66 -18.03 3.01 -8.34
N ALA A 67 -19.36 2.96 -8.18
CA ALA A 67 -20.00 2.20 -7.11
C ALA A 67 -19.75 0.69 -7.29
N ASP A 68 -19.88 0.18 -8.51
CA ASP A 68 -19.65 -1.22 -8.88
C ASP A 68 -18.15 -1.54 -9.10
N SER A 69 -17.25 -0.89 -8.35
CA SER A 69 -15.79 -1.04 -8.50
C SER A 69 -15.12 -1.87 -7.41
N ASP A 70 -15.91 -2.52 -6.55
CA ASP A 70 -15.47 -3.35 -5.43
C ASP A 70 -14.50 -4.47 -5.88
N GLU A 71 -14.80 -5.14 -7.00
CA GLU A 71 -13.96 -6.23 -7.52
C GLU A 71 -12.54 -5.79 -7.91
N LEU A 72 -12.32 -4.48 -8.15
CA LEU A 72 -10.99 -3.96 -8.46
C LEU A 72 -10.00 -4.18 -7.31
N VAL A 73 -10.48 -4.38 -6.08
CA VAL A 73 -9.61 -4.68 -4.94
C VAL A 73 -8.79 -5.95 -5.15
N HIS A 74 -9.24 -6.89 -5.99
CA HIS A 74 -8.53 -8.14 -6.25
C HIS A 74 -7.41 -8.00 -7.27
N GLU A 75 -7.27 -6.83 -7.89
CA GLU A 75 -6.27 -6.59 -8.90
C GLU A 75 -4.86 -6.51 -8.30
N PRO A 76 -3.83 -7.04 -8.98
CA PRO A 76 -2.45 -7.07 -8.49
C PRO A 76 -1.93 -5.74 -7.93
N GLU A 77 -2.29 -4.62 -8.56
CA GLU A 77 -1.88 -3.27 -8.19
C GLU A 77 -2.63 -2.79 -6.94
N LEU A 78 -3.90 -3.18 -6.78
CA LEU A 78 -4.80 -2.64 -5.76
C LEU A 78 -4.95 -3.56 -4.53
N ARG A 79 -4.61 -4.85 -4.65
CA ARG A 79 -4.82 -5.86 -3.59
C ARG A 79 -4.14 -5.57 -2.27
N SER A 80 -2.97 -4.93 -2.27
CA SER A 80 -2.25 -4.56 -1.05
C SER A 80 -2.53 -3.14 -0.57
N LEU A 81 -3.52 -2.45 -1.14
CA LEU A 81 -3.97 -1.19 -0.57
C LEU A 81 -4.81 -1.46 0.67
N PHE A 82 -4.39 -0.93 1.80
CA PHE A 82 -5.10 -0.93 3.07
C PHE A 82 -5.05 0.49 3.62
N PHE A 83 -6.12 0.95 4.25
CA PHE A 83 -5.94 1.95 5.29
C PHE A 83 -5.19 1.30 6.44
N LEU A 84 -4.45 2.06 7.25
CA LEU A 84 -3.74 1.50 8.40
C LEU A 84 -4.72 0.64 9.24
N PRO A 85 -4.58 -0.70 9.26
CA PRO A 85 -5.67 -1.57 9.72
C PRO A 85 -6.07 -1.34 11.18
N THR A 86 -5.09 -1.09 12.04
CA THR A 86 -5.30 -0.76 13.46
C THR A 86 -6.09 0.53 13.61
N THR A 87 -5.73 1.60 12.89
CA THR A 87 -6.47 2.86 12.90
C THR A 87 -7.88 2.71 12.35
N ALA A 88 -8.06 2.02 11.23
CA ALA A 88 -9.38 1.78 10.64
C ALA A 88 -10.30 1.02 11.60
N PHE A 89 -9.79 -0.01 12.26
CA PHE A 89 -10.55 -0.75 13.26
C PHE A 89 -10.89 0.10 14.49
N MET A 90 -9.92 0.85 15.06
CA MET A 90 -10.18 1.71 16.22
C MET A 90 -11.22 2.79 15.92
N LEU A 91 -11.14 3.44 14.75
CA LEU A 91 -12.15 4.42 14.33
C LEU A 91 -13.52 3.78 14.12
N PHE A 92 -13.56 2.57 13.56
CA PHE A 92 -14.82 1.82 13.40
C PHE A 92 -15.47 1.50 14.76
N VAL A 93 -14.69 1.03 15.73
CA VAL A 93 -15.19 0.75 17.09
C VAL A 93 -15.65 2.04 17.78
N ALA A 94 -14.87 3.11 17.72
CA ALA A 94 -15.26 4.40 18.30
C ALA A 94 -16.58 4.92 17.68
N ALA A 95 -16.73 4.85 16.36
CA ALA A 95 -17.94 5.26 15.68
C ALA A 95 -19.15 4.35 16.00
N MET A 96 -18.93 3.05 16.25
CA MET A 96 -19.98 2.16 16.76
C MET A 96 -20.48 2.60 18.14
N GLU A 97 -19.55 2.90 19.06
CA GLU A 97 -19.87 3.36 20.41
C GLU A 97 -20.63 4.69 20.41
N GLU A 98 -20.23 5.64 19.55
CA GLU A 98 -20.95 6.90 19.34
C GLU A 98 -22.38 6.71 18.83
N ASN A 99 -22.61 5.64 18.05
CA ASN A 99 -23.94 5.21 17.61
C ASN A 99 -24.71 4.43 18.69
N GLY A 100 -24.15 4.28 19.89
CA GLY A 100 -24.76 3.55 21.00
C GLY A 100 -24.80 2.04 20.79
N LEU A 101 -23.89 1.50 19.98
CA LEU A 101 -23.80 0.06 19.70
C LEU A 101 -22.58 -0.53 20.40
N THR A 102 -22.80 -1.60 21.18
CA THR A 102 -21.72 -2.49 21.59
C THR A 102 -21.37 -3.46 20.46
N ALA A 103 -20.22 -4.14 20.57
CA ALA A 103 -19.87 -5.22 19.64
C ALA A 103 -20.95 -6.31 19.60
N ASP A 104 -21.44 -6.74 20.77
CA ASP A 104 -22.47 -7.77 20.89
C ASP A 104 -23.79 -7.35 20.22
N ASP A 105 -24.22 -6.10 20.42
CA ASP A 105 -25.44 -5.56 19.80
C ASP A 105 -25.32 -5.55 18.27
N TYR A 106 -24.16 -5.19 17.75
CA TYR A 106 -23.90 -5.14 16.31
C TYR A 106 -23.84 -6.54 15.68
N PHE A 107 -23.19 -7.52 16.33
CA PHE A 107 -23.16 -8.89 15.83
C PHE A 107 -24.50 -9.61 15.97
N ALA A 108 -25.38 -9.16 16.88
CA ALA A 108 -26.74 -9.65 17.01
C ALA A 108 -27.69 -9.14 15.92
N LEU A 109 -27.31 -8.11 15.15
CA LEU A 109 -28.11 -7.62 14.03
C LEU A 109 -28.24 -8.67 12.91
N PRO A 110 -29.41 -8.75 12.24
CA PRO A 110 -29.54 -9.50 10.99
C PRO A 110 -28.52 -9.03 9.96
N GLU A 111 -28.05 -9.94 9.10
CA GLU A 111 -26.98 -9.67 8.12
C GLU A 111 -27.23 -8.42 7.26
N GLU A 112 -28.45 -8.24 6.76
CA GLU A 112 -28.83 -7.07 5.95
C GLU A 112 -28.73 -5.76 6.76
N ALA A 113 -29.26 -5.75 7.99
CA ALA A 113 -29.21 -4.59 8.87
C ALA A 113 -27.78 -4.29 9.35
N ARG A 114 -26.99 -5.34 9.57
CA ARG A 114 -25.57 -5.21 9.91
C ARG A 114 -24.80 -4.58 8.76
N SER A 115 -25.04 -5.03 7.52
CA SER A 115 -24.40 -4.48 6.31
C SER A 115 -24.73 -2.99 6.11
N GLU A 116 -26.00 -2.61 6.25
CA GLU A 116 -26.42 -1.21 6.20
C GLU A 116 -25.72 -0.39 7.30
N LYS A 117 -25.67 -0.91 8.53
CA LYS A 117 -24.98 -0.24 9.63
C LYS A 117 -23.47 -0.13 9.41
N SER A 118 -22.82 -1.17 8.88
CA SER A 118 -21.40 -1.14 8.50
C SER A 118 -21.16 -0.03 7.49
N PHE A 119 -22.02 0.09 6.47
CA PHE A 119 -21.90 1.10 5.44
C PHE A 119 -21.99 2.52 6.04
N GLU A 120 -22.99 2.78 6.91
CA GLU A 120 -23.13 4.06 7.60
C GLU A 120 -21.89 4.43 8.44
N ILE A 121 -21.37 3.46 9.21
CA ILE A 121 -20.20 3.67 10.07
C ILE A 121 -18.96 3.92 9.21
N VAL A 122 -18.77 3.14 8.13
CA VAL A 122 -17.65 3.34 7.21
C VAL A 122 -17.73 4.71 6.55
N GLU A 123 -18.89 5.14 6.06
CA GLU A 123 -19.06 6.50 5.52
C GLU A 123 -18.69 7.60 6.51
N HIS A 124 -18.93 7.37 7.79
CA HIS A 124 -18.60 8.31 8.85
C HIS A 124 -17.10 8.45 9.06
N ILE A 125 -16.33 7.35 9.03
CA ILE A 125 -14.88 7.34 9.31
C ILE A 125 -14.01 7.56 8.06
N LEU A 126 -14.55 7.34 6.85
CA LEU A 126 -13.80 7.49 5.59
C LEU A 126 -13.11 8.86 5.40
N PRO A 127 -13.70 10.01 5.81
CA PRO A 127 -13.01 11.30 5.74
C PRO A 127 -11.70 11.34 6.52
N GLU A 128 -11.60 10.61 7.64
CA GLU A 128 -10.39 10.54 8.47
C GLU A 128 -9.37 9.55 7.90
N LEU A 129 -9.85 8.47 7.27
CA LEU A 129 -9.00 7.45 6.66
C LEU A 129 -8.41 7.88 5.30
N LEU A 130 -9.13 8.67 4.52
CA LEU A 130 -8.73 9.12 3.18
C LEU A 130 -7.80 10.33 3.25
N THR A 131 -6.58 10.10 3.72
CA THR A 131 -5.51 11.11 3.70
C THR A 131 -5.07 11.43 2.26
N ASP A 132 -4.46 12.60 2.07
CA ASP A 132 -3.92 13.02 0.76
C ASP A 132 -2.87 11.99 0.24
N GLU A 133 -2.00 11.50 1.12
CA GLU A 133 -0.99 10.48 0.79
C GLU A 133 -1.62 9.16 0.32
N PHE A 134 -2.66 8.70 1.02
CA PHE A 134 -3.38 7.50 0.62
C PHE A 134 -4.07 7.71 -0.73
N GLN A 135 -4.69 8.88 -0.94
CA GLN A 135 -5.36 9.22 -2.19
C GLN A 135 -4.38 9.29 -3.37
N GLU A 136 -3.21 9.89 -3.19
CA GLU A 136 -2.14 9.90 -4.20
C GLU A 136 -1.66 8.48 -4.52
N THR A 137 -1.45 7.65 -3.50
CA THR A 137 -1.07 6.25 -3.67
C THR A 137 -2.13 5.49 -4.46
N LEU A 138 -3.40 5.60 -4.07
CA LEU A 138 -4.53 4.96 -4.75
C LEU A 138 -4.63 5.42 -6.22
N LEU A 139 -4.50 6.73 -6.48
CA LEU A 139 -4.52 7.27 -7.84
C LEU A 139 -3.42 6.69 -8.72
N LYS A 140 -2.18 6.62 -8.21
CA LYS A 140 -1.02 6.06 -8.94
C LYS A 140 -1.21 4.56 -9.25
N ARG A 141 -1.74 3.80 -8.29
CA ARG A 141 -2.01 2.36 -8.48
C ARG A 141 -3.18 2.13 -9.44
N ALA A 142 -4.23 2.93 -9.35
CA ALA A 142 -5.33 2.91 -10.31
C ALA A 142 -4.85 3.28 -11.72
N GLU A 143 -3.89 4.19 -11.86
CA GLU A 143 -3.34 4.57 -13.17
C GLU A 143 -2.60 3.40 -13.80
N THR A 144 -1.80 2.70 -12.99
CA THR A 144 -1.08 1.50 -13.41
C THR A 144 -2.05 0.39 -13.85
N ALA A 145 -3.10 0.13 -13.06
CA ALA A 145 -4.13 -0.83 -13.40
C ALA A 145 -4.88 -0.44 -14.69
N ARG A 146 -5.23 0.84 -14.84
CA ARG A 146 -5.91 1.39 -16.02
C ARG A 146 -5.08 1.18 -17.29
N ALA A 147 -3.79 1.48 -17.25
CA ALA A 147 -2.88 1.26 -18.38
C ALA A 147 -2.88 -0.22 -18.81
N ARG A 148 -2.75 -1.14 -17.85
CA ARG A 148 -2.79 -2.58 -18.11
C ARG A 148 -4.14 -3.05 -18.68
N PHE A 149 -5.27 -2.52 -18.19
CA PHE A 149 -6.59 -2.85 -18.74
C PHE A 149 -6.79 -2.34 -20.16
N ARG A 150 -6.22 -1.17 -20.48
CA ARG A 150 -6.20 -0.65 -21.84
C ARG A 150 -5.40 -1.56 -22.77
N ASP A 151 -4.22 -1.98 -22.35
CA ASP A 151 -3.33 -2.83 -23.15
C ASP A 151 -3.89 -4.24 -23.36
N SER A 152 -4.58 -4.79 -22.36
CA SER A 152 -5.25 -6.10 -22.43
C SER A 152 -6.62 -6.06 -23.11
N GLY A 153 -7.20 -4.87 -23.36
CA GLY A 153 -8.52 -4.71 -23.94
C GLY A 153 -9.68 -5.07 -23.01
N ASN A 154 -9.47 -5.08 -21.69
CA ASN A 154 -10.53 -5.31 -20.71
C ASN A 154 -11.35 -4.03 -20.50
N GLU A 155 -12.35 -3.82 -21.36
CA GLU A 155 -13.14 -2.58 -21.37
C GLU A 155 -13.89 -2.33 -20.05
N GLN A 156 -14.48 -3.35 -19.43
CA GLN A 156 -15.25 -3.19 -18.19
C GLN A 156 -14.36 -2.66 -17.05
N LYS A 157 -13.23 -3.32 -16.81
CA LYS A 157 -12.29 -2.89 -15.75
C LYS A 157 -11.61 -1.57 -16.07
N LEU A 158 -11.35 -1.31 -17.36
CA LEU A 158 -10.88 -0.01 -17.83
C LEU A 158 -11.86 1.10 -17.44
N TRP A 159 -13.16 0.91 -17.70
CA TRP A 159 -14.19 1.90 -17.39
C TRP A 159 -14.38 2.08 -15.88
N GLN A 160 -14.47 1.00 -15.11
CA GLN A 160 -14.56 1.07 -13.64
C GLN A 160 -13.36 1.82 -13.05
N THR A 161 -12.14 1.46 -13.45
CA THR A 161 -10.91 2.11 -12.95
C THR A 161 -10.88 3.59 -13.34
N SER A 162 -11.28 3.92 -14.57
CA SER A 162 -11.34 5.31 -15.03
C SER A 162 -12.39 6.14 -14.28
N ALA A 163 -13.53 5.51 -13.92
CA ALA A 163 -14.57 6.15 -13.12
C ALA A 163 -14.10 6.43 -11.70
N VAL A 164 -13.41 5.46 -11.07
CA VAL A 164 -12.77 5.64 -9.75
C VAL A 164 -11.79 6.82 -9.79
N GLN A 165 -10.88 6.85 -10.78
CA GLN A 165 -9.90 7.93 -10.91
C GLN A 165 -10.57 9.28 -11.10
N LEU A 166 -11.59 9.38 -11.96
CA LEU A 166 -12.30 10.63 -12.17
C LEU A 166 -12.92 11.16 -10.86
N ILE A 167 -13.57 10.29 -10.08
CA ILE A 167 -14.22 10.68 -8.82
C ILE A 167 -13.20 11.08 -7.76
N LEU A 168 -12.04 10.43 -7.72
CA LEU A 168 -10.92 10.83 -6.86
C LEU A 168 -10.29 12.16 -7.28
N GLU A 169 -10.20 12.45 -8.58
CA GLU A 169 -9.65 13.72 -9.10
C GLU A 169 -10.63 14.91 -8.97
N MET A 170 -11.93 14.64 -8.92
CA MET A 170 -12.93 15.68 -8.69
C MET A 170 -12.73 16.28 -7.30
N LYS A 171 -12.36 17.57 -7.24
CA LYS A 171 -12.29 18.32 -5.98
C LYS A 171 -13.58 18.09 -5.20
N ARG A 172 -13.48 17.42 -4.04
CA ARG A 172 -14.62 17.14 -3.17
C ARG A 172 -15.26 18.47 -2.81
N ASP A 173 -16.46 18.70 -3.30
CA ASP A 173 -17.37 19.65 -2.67
C ASP A 173 -17.71 19.05 -1.31
N GLU A 174 -17.59 19.81 -0.22
CA GLU A 174 -17.78 19.33 1.17
C GLU A 174 -19.15 18.63 1.39
N LYS A 175 -20.07 18.75 0.43
CA LYS A 175 -21.42 18.19 0.44
C LYS A 175 -21.59 16.88 -0.35
N ALA A 176 -20.63 16.50 -1.20
CA ALA A 176 -20.72 15.29 -2.01
C ALA A 176 -20.12 14.08 -1.27
N LYS A 177 -20.96 13.34 -0.53
CA LYS A 177 -20.61 12.11 0.20
C LYS A 177 -20.64 10.87 -0.70
N PHE A 178 -20.01 10.90 -1.86
CA PHE A 178 -19.93 9.71 -2.72
C PHE A 178 -18.50 9.18 -2.74
N TYR A 179 -18.32 7.95 -2.29
CA TYR A 179 -17.08 7.21 -2.43
C TYR A 179 -17.26 6.06 -3.43
N PRO A 180 -16.26 5.77 -4.28
CA PRO A 180 -16.27 4.56 -5.09
C PRO A 180 -16.33 3.28 -4.24
N GLY A 181 -16.98 2.23 -4.77
CA GLY A 181 -17.08 0.90 -4.14
C GLY A 181 -15.72 0.35 -3.70
N LEU A 182 -14.68 0.52 -4.53
CA LEU A 182 -13.30 0.17 -4.19
C LEU A 182 -12.85 0.72 -2.83
N ILE A 183 -13.21 1.97 -2.49
CA ILE A 183 -12.82 2.59 -1.22
C ILE A 183 -13.52 1.91 -0.05
N TYR A 184 -14.82 1.62 -0.18
CA TYR A 184 -15.57 0.88 0.85
C TYR A 184 -14.98 -0.52 1.04
N THR A 185 -14.63 -1.22 -0.04
CA THR A 185 -14.02 -2.55 0.04
C THR A 185 -12.64 -2.50 0.70
N ILE A 186 -11.83 -1.47 0.42
CA ILE A 186 -10.55 -1.26 1.11
C ILE A 186 -10.78 -0.99 2.60
N ALA A 187 -11.77 -0.16 2.96
CA ALA A 187 -12.11 0.09 4.36
C ALA A 187 -12.53 -1.19 5.07
N ALA A 188 -13.46 -1.95 4.50
CA ALA A 188 -13.97 -3.18 5.08
C ALA A 188 -12.84 -4.19 5.38
N LYS A 189 -11.97 -4.48 4.41
CA LYS A 189 -10.85 -5.40 4.65
C LYS A 189 -9.79 -4.83 5.61
N SER A 190 -9.65 -3.51 5.70
CA SER A 190 -8.72 -2.86 6.65
C SER A 190 -9.25 -2.96 8.08
N ILE A 191 -10.57 -2.80 8.27
CA ILE A 191 -11.24 -3.01 9.55
C ILE A 191 -11.13 -4.49 9.97
N GLU A 192 -11.34 -5.41 9.04
CA GLU A 192 -11.19 -6.86 9.29
C GLU A 192 -9.76 -7.25 9.67
N ALA A 193 -8.76 -6.61 9.04
CA ALA A 193 -7.35 -6.84 9.35
C ALA A 193 -6.92 -6.25 10.70
N GLY A 194 -7.56 -5.19 11.20
CA GLY A 194 -7.14 -4.47 12.40
C GLY A 194 -6.95 -5.35 13.64
N PRO A 195 -7.96 -6.15 14.06
CA PRO A 195 -7.85 -7.05 15.20
C PRO A 195 -6.73 -8.09 15.09
N LEU A 196 -6.33 -8.46 13.87
CA LEU A 196 -5.24 -9.41 13.64
C LEU A 196 -3.86 -8.80 13.94
N LEU A 197 -3.76 -7.47 13.95
CA LEU A 197 -2.52 -6.73 14.17
C LEU A 197 -2.46 -6.07 15.56
N ILE A 198 -3.55 -6.15 16.34
CA ILE A 198 -3.55 -5.72 17.73
C ILE A 198 -3.01 -6.89 18.56
N VAL A 199 -1.84 -6.70 19.17
CA VAL A 199 -1.28 -7.68 20.10
C VAL A 199 -2.16 -7.70 21.35
N PRO A 200 -2.74 -8.84 21.75
CA PRO A 200 -3.47 -8.92 23.01
C PRO A 200 -2.53 -8.60 24.17
N ASP A 201 -3.03 -7.89 25.18
CA ASP A 201 -2.27 -7.61 26.41
C ASP A 201 -1.77 -8.95 27.00
N GLU A 202 -0.51 -8.95 27.46
CA GLU A 202 0.24 -10.12 27.95
C GLU A 202 -0.42 -10.90 29.12
N GLU A 203 -1.58 -10.45 29.63
CA GLU A 203 -2.30 -11.09 30.73
C GLU A 203 -3.15 -12.31 30.30
N ASP A 204 -3.41 -12.50 29.00
CA ASP A 204 -4.07 -13.69 28.47
C ASP A 204 -3.05 -14.62 27.78
N GLU A 205 -2.29 -15.37 28.59
CA GLU A 205 -1.28 -16.38 28.19
C GLU A 205 -1.90 -17.62 27.49
N GLU A 206 -2.63 -17.44 26.38
CA GLU A 206 -2.79 -18.54 25.44
C GLU A 206 -1.50 -18.69 24.63
N PRO A 207 -0.98 -19.92 24.46
CA PRO A 207 0.20 -20.14 23.63
C PRO A 207 -0.08 -19.63 22.22
N PHE A 208 0.78 -18.74 21.73
CA PHE A 208 0.70 -18.19 20.38
C PHE A 208 0.73 -19.33 19.35
N ASP A 209 -0.41 -19.59 18.73
CA ASP A 209 -0.55 -20.55 17.63
C ASP A 209 -0.20 -19.84 16.32
N GLU A 210 1.06 -19.94 15.93
CA GLU A 210 1.60 -19.36 14.70
C GLU A 210 0.85 -19.84 13.45
N GLU A 211 0.40 -21.10 13.42
CA GLU A 211 -0.33 -21.65 12.27
C GLU A 211 -1.74 -21.05 12.18
N ALA A 212 -2.44 -20.90 13.31
CA ALA A 212 -3.73 -20.23 13.37
C ALA A 212 -3.62 -18.73 13.04
N ALA A 213 -2.58 -18.04 13.51
CA ALA A 213 -2.30 -16.64 13.19
C ALA A 213 -2.04 -16.47 11.68
N GLN A 214 -1.20 -17.35 11.11
CA GLN A 214 -0.89 -17.32 9.68
C GLN A 214 -2.13 -17.61 8.81
N GLN A 215 -2.97 -18.56 9.20
CA GLN A 215 -4.23 -18.83 8.53
C GLN A 215 -5.18 -17.63 8.58
N ARG A 216 -5.27 -16.93 9.72
CA ARG A 216 -6.07 -15.71 9.85
C ARG A 216 -5.56 -14.59 8.94
N ILE A 217 -4.24 -14.40 8.84
CA ILE A 217 -3.63 -13.43 7.90
C ILE A 217 -3.95 -13.80 6.44
N ASP A 218 -3.84 -15.09 6.10
CA ASP A 218 -4.10 -15.56 4.74
C ASP A 218 -5.58 -15.48 4.33
N ASN A 219 -6.50 -15.46 5.31
CA ASN A 219 -7.93 -15.28 5.06
C ASN A 219 -8.29 -13.85 4.64
N VAL A 220 -7.47 -12.84 4.95
CA VAL A 220 -7.72 -11.45 4.55
C VAL A 220 -7.00 -11.15 3.22
N PRO A 221 -7.73 -10.96 2.09
CA PRO A 221 -7.11 -10.84 0.78
C PRO A 221 -6.12 -9.67 0.68
N GLY A 222 -4.87 -10.01 0.41
CA GLY A 222 -3.80 -9.03 0.21
C GLY A 222 -3.11 -8.55 1.49
N LEU A 223 -3.55 -8.95 2.68
CA LEU A 223 -2.97 -8.54 3.96
C LEU A 223 -1.51 -8.99 4.08
N ARG A 224 -1.21 -10.24 3.74
CA ARG A 224 0.18 -10.74 3.70
C ARG A 224 1.08 -9.87 2.84
N HIS A 225 0.64 -9.54 1.63
CA HIS A 225 1.43 -8.69 0.74
C HIS A 225 1.57 -7.26 1.25
N TYR A 226 0.56 -6.73 1.95
CA TYR A 226 0.65 -5.45 2.64
C TYR A 226 1.69 -5.49 3.76
N LEU A 227 1.64 -6.50 4.64
CA LEU A 227 2.62 -6.70 5.72
C LEU A 227 4.04 -6.86 5.18
N ASP A 228 4.23 -7.66 4.12
CA ASP A 228 5.54 -7.81 3.46
C ASP A 228 6.07 -6.46 2.96
N ASN A 229 5.21 -5.60 2.39
CA ASN A 229 5.63 -4.29 1.90
C ASN A 229 5.97 -3.34 3.06
N ILE A 230 5.20 -3.38 4.15
CA ILE A 230 5.53 -2.61 5.36
C ILE A 230 6.85 -3.07 5.95
N MET A 231 7.07 -4.38 6.08
CA MET A 231 8.34 -4.90 6.60
C MET A 231 9.51 -4.48 5.72
N LYS A 232 9.36 -4.53 4.38
CA LYS A 232 10.39 -4.05 3.46
C LYS A 232 10.66 -2.55 3.60
N MET A 233 9.61 -1.74 3.74
CA MET A 233 9.76 -0.30 3.93
C MET A 233 10.37 0.01 5.30
N ALA A 234 9.98 -0.69 6.36
CA ALA A 234 10.55 -0.57 7.69
C ALA A 234 12.03 -0.97 7.67
N GLN A 235 12.38 -2.06 7.00
CA GLN A 235 13.77 -2.47 6.76
C GLN A 235 14.53 -1.38 5.99
N GLN A 236 14.01 -0.91 4.85
CA GLN A 236 14.66 0.14 4.05
C GLN A 236 14.85 1.45 4.81
N ASN A 237 13.86 1.87 5.61
CA ASN A 237 13.95 3.07 6.44
C ASN A 237 14.91 2.87 7.61
N PHE A 238 14.93 1.69 8.23
CA PHE A 238 15.91 1.33 9.25
C PHE A 238 17.34 1.39 8.70
N ILE A 239 17.55 0.80 7.52
CA ILE A 239 18.80 0.84 6.75
C ILE A 239 19.19 2.29 6.45
N HIS A 240 18.27 3.09 5.91
CA HIS A 240 18.54 4.48 5.56
C HIS A 240 18.88 5.33 6.79
N ASN A 241 18.14 5.17 7.89
CA ASN A 241 18.40 5.88 9.14
C ASN A 241 19.71 5.43 9.83
N MET A 242 20.12 4.16 9.64
CA MET A 242 21.46 3.71 10.05
C MET A 242 22.55 4.37 9.20
N LEU A 243 22.37 4.40 7.87
CA LEU A 243 23.34 4.96 6.93
C LEU A 243 23.49 6.48 7.06
N ASP A 244 22.41 7.19 7.36
CA ASP A 244 22.42 8.64 7.58
C ASP A 244 22.98 9.02 8.97
N GLY A 245 23.42 8.04 9.76
CA GLY A 245 24.03 8.23 11.07
C GLY A 245 23.05 8.58 12.18
N GLU A 246 21.74 8.62 11.89
CA GLU A 246 20.68 8.90 12.86
C GLU A 246 20.43 7.72 13.82
N LEU A 247 20.82 6.50 13.43
CA LEU A 247 20.76 5.26 14.21
C LEU A 247 22.17 4.68 14.46
N MET A 248 23.08 5.50 14.96
CA MET A 248 24.41 5.03 15.40
C MET A 248 24.37 4.64 16.88
N PHE A 249 24.13 3.36 17.16
CA PHE A 249 24.16 2.81 18.52
C PHE A 249 25.56 2.71 19.13
N GLN A 250 26.61 2.99 18.34
CA GLN A 250 28.03 2.96 18.73
C GLN A 250 28.40 1.65 19.45
N LEU A 251 27.78 0.53 19.09
CA LEU A 251 28.08 -0.76 19.72
C LEU A 251 29.50 -1.22 19.37
N PHE A 252 29.97 -0.87 18.18
CA PHE A 252 31.33 -1.08 17.70
C PHE A 252 32.11 0.23 17.68
N THR A 253 33.42 0.14 17.90
CA THR A 253 34.37 1.24 17.72
C THR A 253 34.73 1.40 16.25
N ASP A 254 35.15 2.60 15.85
CA ASP A 254 35.58 2.88 14.47
C ASP A 254 36.65 1.90 13.98
N ALA A 255 37.58 1.49 14.86
CA ALA A 255 38.62 0.52 14.55
C ALA A 255 38.07 -0.90 14.32
N GLU A 256 37.03 -1.31 15.06
CA GLU A 256 36.36 -2.60 14.83
C GLU A 256 35.55 -2.57 13.53
N ILE A 257 34.94 -1.44 13.18
CA ILE A 257 34.21 -1.26 11.93
C ILE A 257 35.17 -1.30 10.73
N GLU A 258 36.31 -0.59 10.81
CA GLU A 258 37.35 -0.58 9.77
C GLU A 258 37.96 -1.97 9.56
N GLU A 259 38.25 -2.69 10.65
CA GLU A 259 38.77 -4.05 10.56
C GLU A 259 37.74 -5.05 10.00
N ALA A 260 36.45 -4.89 10.32
CA ALA A 260 35.38 -5.68 9.70
C ALA A 260 35.25 -5.38 8.20
N ALA A 261 35.39 -4.11 7.80
CA ALA A 261 35.38 -3.68 6.40
C ALA A 261 36.49 -4.36 5.60
N GLU A 262 37.73 -4.32 6.10
CA GLU A 262 38.90 -4.95 5.47
C GLU A 262 38.71 -6.47 5.31
N LEU A 263 38.10 -7.13 6.30
CA LEU A 263 37.82 -8.57 6.24
C LEU A 263 36.73 -8.93 5.23
N LEU A 264 35.72 -8.07 5.07
CA LEU A 264 34.66 -8.26 4.07
C LEU A 264 35.19 -8.05 2.64
N GLU A 265 36.08 -7.07 2.43
CA GLU A 265 36.75 -6.85 1.15
C GLU A 265 37.70 -8.00 0.77
N GLN A 266 38.40 -8.57 1.77
CA GLN A 266 39.29 -9.71 1.55
C GLN A 266 38.54 -11.05 1.39
N GLY A 267 37.33 -11.15 1.96
CA GLY A 267 36.51 -12.37 2.02
C GLY A 267 35.63 -12.65 0.81
N SER A 268 35.60 -11.78 -0.22
CA SER A 268 34.82 -12.01 -1.45
C SER A 268 35.38 -13.12 -2.36
N GLY A 269 36.38 -13.88 -1.88
CA GLY A 269 36.95 -15.08 -2.50
C GLY A 269 37.15 -16.21 -1.49
N ASP A 270 36.14 -17.07 -1.36
CA ASP A 270 36.20 -18.46 -0.86
C ASP A 270 36.63 -18.78 0.60
N SER A 271 36.62 -17.84 1.57
CA SER A 271 36.80 -18.22 2.99
C SER A 271 35.78 -17.58 3.93
N HIS A 272 34.76 -18.36 4.32
CA HIS A 272 33.80 -18.03 5.39
C HIS A 272 34.40 -17.99 6.81
N ASP A 273 35.70 -18.30 6.98
CA ASP A 273 36.34 -18.39 8.30
C ASP A 273 36.72 -17.02 8.92
N GLY A 274 36.91 -15.97 8.11
CA GLY A 274 37.42 -14.67 8.61
C GLY A 274 36.44 -13.88 9.49
N ALA A 275 35.13 -13.95 9.20
CA ALA A 275 34.11 -13.25 9.98
C ALA A 275 33.88 -13.91 11.36
N GLY A 276 33.97 -15.25 11.43
CA GLY A 276 33.87 -15.99 12.68
C GLY A 276 35.03 -15.67 13.63
N ASP A 277 36.27 -15.67 13.11
CA ASP A 277 37.46 -15.36 13.91
C ASP A 277 37.50 -13.90 14.40
N PHE A 278 37.02 -12.96 13.60
CA PHE A 278 36.86 -11.56 13.99
C PHE A 278 35.88 -11.39 15.15
N LEU A 279 34.70 -12.02 15.06
CA LEU A 279 33.70 -11.97 16.11
C LEU A 279 34.18 -12.67 17.39
N ASN A 280 34.88 -13.80 17.26
CA ASN A 280 35.49 -14.48 18.40
C ASN A 280 36.48 -13.60 19.18
N ARG A 281 37.19 -12.72 18.47
CA ARG A 281 38.17 -11.81 19.05
C ARG A 281 37.55 -10.56 19.68
N ILE A 282 36.46 -10.05 19.10
CA ILE A 282 35.81 -8.82 19.57
C ILE A 282 34.77 -9.12 20.65
N LEU A 283 33.95 -10.16 20.47
CA LEU A 283 32.90 -10.55 21.41
C LEU A 283 33.46 -11.30 22.62
N THR A 284 34.51 -10.76 23.23
CA THR A 284 34.97 -11.17 24.56
C THR A 284 33.92 -10.85 25.61
N GLU A 285 33.87 -11.61 26.70
CA GLU A 285 32.93 -11.36 27.81
C GLU A 285 32.94 -9.90 28.31
N PRO A 286 34.11 -9.21 28.46
CA PRO A 286 34.14 -7.79 28.79
C PRO A 286 33.54 -6.88 27.72
N ARG A 287 33.76 -7.18 26.43
CA ARG A 287 33.21 -6.37 25.33
C ARG A 287 31.70 -6.56 25.21
N ARG A 288 31.21 -7.79 25.41
CA ARG A 288 29.76 -8.09 25.44
C ARG A 288 29.08 -7.33 26.58
N ALA A 289 29.69 -7.31 27.77
CA ALA A 289 29.19 -6.49 28.89
C ALA A 289 29.18 -4.99 28.57
N GLU A 290 30.20 -4.49 27.85
CA GLU A 290 30.23 -3.09 27.41
C GLU A 290 29.13 -2.77 26.39
N MET A 291 28.89 -3.66 25.43
CA MET A 291 27.83 -3.51 24.43
C MET A 291 26.44 -3.55 25.08
N VAL A 292 26.21 -4.46 26.04
CA VAL A 292 24.98 -4.49 26.86
C VAL A 292 24.78 -3.16 27.59
N ALA A 293 25.83 -2.63 28.22
CA ALA A 293 25.75 -1.35 28.93
C ALA A 293 25.50 -0.15 27.98
N ARG A 294 25.96 -0.22 26.73
CA ARG A 294 25.63 0.78 25.69
C ARG A 294 24.19 0.65 25.23
N LEU A 295 23.69 -0.58 25.06
CA LEU A 295 22.28 -0.85 24.77
C LEU A 295 21.36 -0.37 25.88
N ASP A 296 21.73 -0.52 27.16
CA ASP A 296 20.98 0.05 28.29
C ASP A 296 20.77 1.57 28.14
N VAL A 297 21.83 2.29 27.77
CA VAL A 297 21.76 3.75 27.57
C VAL A 297 20.87 4.10 26.38
N VAL A 298 21.00 3.36 25.27
CA VAL A 298 20.18 3.54 24.08
C VAL A 298 18.71 3.25 24.36
N LEU A 299 18.39 2.15 25.05
CA LEU A 299 17.03 1.74 25.39
C LEU A 299 16.37 2.70 26.37
N ALA A 300 17.14 3.28 27.29
CA ALA A 300 16.66 4.27 28.26
C ALA A 300 16.30 5.62 27.61
N ASP A 301 17.02 6.02 26.56
CA ASP A 301 16.81 7.30 25.85
C ASP A 301 16.38 7.09 24.40
N LEU A 302 15.70 5.98 24.11
CA LEU A 302 15.28 5.62 22.76
C LEU A 302 14.23 6.64 22.27
N PRO A 303 14.48 7.38 21.18
CA PRO A 303 13.51 8.33 20.67
C PRO A 303 12.16 7.68 20.35
N GLU A 304 11.07 8.42 20.51
CA GLU A 304 9.71 7.91 20.32
C GLU A 304 9.49 7.27 18.93
N TYR A 305 10.10 7.85 17.89
CA TYR A 305 10.04 7.33 16.52
C TYR A 305 10.82 6.01 16.30
N LEU A 306 11.62 5.59 17.28
CA LEU A 306 12.40 4.34 17.28
C LEU A 306 11.87 3.31 18.29
N GLN A 307 10.79 3.58 19.01
CA GLN A 307 10.25 2.64 19.99
C GLN A 307 9.82 1.30 19.34
N GLY A 308 9.49 1.29 18.04
CA GLY A 308 9.15 0.07 17.31
C GLY A 308 10.30 -0.96 17.18
N ILE A 309 11.55 -0.56 17.38
CA ILE A 309 12.71 -1.49 17.38
C ILE A 309 13.18 -1.86 18.80
N ARG A 310 12.51 -1.36 19.84
CA ARG A 310 12.84 -1.68 21.25
C ARG A 310 12.87 -3.19 21.51
N PRO A 311 11.85 -4.00 21.12
CA PRO A 311 11.87 -5.44 21.39
C PRO A 311 13.09 -6.13 20.77
N PHE A 312 13.46 -5.74 19.55
CA PHE A 312 14.65 -6.26 18.88
C PHE A 312 15.95 -5.88 19.61
N LEU A 313 16.06 -4.64 20.12
CA LEU A 313 17.23 -4.22 20.90
C LEU A 313 17.29 -4.90 22.28
N GLU A 314 16.15 -5.19 22.89
CA GLU A 314 16.02 -5.94 24.15
C GLU A 314 16.35 -7.43 23.97
N ASP A 315 15.95 -8.03 22.85
CA ASP A 315 16.34 -9.40 22.46
C ASP A 315 17.86 -9.47 22.29
N ILE A 316 18.44 -8.52 21.55
CA ILE A 316 19.90 -8.41 21.40
C ILE A 316 20.59 -8.31 22.76
N GLN A 317 20.07 -7.47 23.65
CA GLN A 317 20.62 -7.25 24.98
C GLN A 317 20.57 -8.52 25.84
N THR A 318 19.47 -9.27 25.74
CA THR A 318 19.24 -10.52 26.47
C THR A 318 20.12 -11.64 25.97
N ASP A 319 20.31 -11.73 24.65
CA ASP A 319 21.10 -12.79 24.03
C ASP A 319 22.61 -12.56 24.21
N LEU A 320 23.07 -11.30 24.20
CA LEU A 320 24.49 -10.95 24.17
C LEU A 320 25.35 -11.66 25.23
N PRO A 321 24.94 -11.78 26.50
CA PRO A 321 25.69 -12.48 27.54
C PRO A 321 25.82 -13.98 27.30
N GLU A 322 24.81 -14.60 26.70
CA GLU A 322 24.67 -16.06 26.52
C GLU A 322 25.24 -16.58 25.21
N LEU A 323 25.63 -15.68 24.30
CA LEU A 323 26.13 -16.04 22.98
C LEU A 323 27.42 -16.87 23.04
N GLU A 324 27.32 -18.09 22.52
CA GLU A 324 28.50 -18.86 22.17
C GLU A 324 29.13 -18.27 20.89
N PRO A 325 30.47 -18.13 20.85
CA PRO A 325 31.17 -17.48 19.74
C PRO A 325 30.98 -18.14 18.36
N GLN A 326 30.43 -19.36 18.30
CA GLN A 326 30.25 -20.14 17.08
C GLN A 326 28.87 -20.02 16.44
N THR A 327 27.98 -19.18 16.97
CA THR A 327 26.59 -19.07 16.48
C THR A 327 26.52 -18.22 15.20
N PRO A 328 26.16 -18.77 14.02
CA PRO A 328 26.22 -18.06 12.74
C PRO A 328 25.25 -16.87 12.60
N SER A 329 24.26 -16.75 13.48
CA SER A 329 23.21 -15.73 13.41
C SER A 329 23.75 -14.31 13.61
N TRP A 330 24.75 -14.13 14.47
CA TRP A 330 25.33 -12.82 14.78
C TRP A 330 26.37 -12.35 13.77
N ALA A 331 27.08 -13.27 13.11
CA ALA A 331 27.91 -12.95 11.95
C ALA A 331 27.07 -12.38 10.81
N ALA A 332 25.86 -12.91 10.59
CA ALA A 332 24.93 -12.36 9.62
C ALA A 332 24.31 -11.02 10.07
N LEU A 333 24.02 -10.85 11.37
CA LEU A 333 23.43 -9.62 11.91
C LEU A 333 24.43 -8.46 11.93
N ILE A 334 25.67 -8.71 12.35
CA ILE A 334 26.78 -7.74 12.35
C ILE A 334 27.29 -7.50 10.94
N ALA A 335 27.34 -8.51 10.06
CA ALA A 335 27.64 -8.29 8.64
C ALA A 335 26.50 -7.60 7.89
N ALA A 336 25.25 -7.65 8.36
CA ALA A 336 24.17 -6.81 7.83
C ALA A 336 24.31 -5.36 8.34
N LEU A 337 24.64 -5.16 9.62
CA LEU A 337 24.89 -3.86 10.24
C LEU A 337 26.16 -3.15 9.72
N ILE A 338 27.21 -3.90 9.40
CA ILE A 338 28.50 -3.39 8.88
C ILE A 338 28.57 -3.45 7.35
N GLY A 339 27.98 -4.48 6.73
CA GLY A 339 28.04 -4.69 5.28
C GLY A 339 27.25 -3.67 4.46
N GLU A 340 26.26 -3.00 5.06
CA GLU A 340 25.63 -1.85 4.41
C GLU A 340 26.42 -0.55 4.55
N ILE A 341 27.27 -0.42 5.57
CA ILE A 341 28.11 0.77 5.78
C ILE A 341 29.17 0.92 4.66
N ASN A 342 29.51 -0.15 3.93
CA ASN A 342 30.54 -0.10 2.87
C ASN A 342 30.04 -0.24 1.42
N SER A 343 28.73 -0.15 1.16
CA SER A 343 28.25 -0.04 -0.23
C SER A 343 28.08 1.41 -0.72
N TYR A 344 28.53 2.38 0.09
CA TYR A 344 28.64 3.79 -0.29
C TYR A 344 30.09 4.11 -0.68
N GLU A 345 30.43 3.95 -1.96
CA GLU A 345 31.41 4.85 -2.59
C GLU A 345 30.62 6.07 -3.10
N PRO A 346 30.83 7.27 -2.54
CA PRO A 346 30.37 8.47 -3.21
C PRO A 346 31.34 8.82 -4.33
N ASP A 347 30.91 8.58 -5.58
CA ASP A 347 31.33 9.34 -6.77
C ASP A 347 30.13 9.58 -7.71
#